data_AF-A0AAN1HNI5-F1
#
_entry.id   AF-A0AAN1HNI5-F1
#
_cell.length_a   1.000
_cell.length_b   1.000
_cell.length_c   1.000
_cell.angle_alpha   90.00
_cell.angle_beta   90.00
_cell.angle_gamma   90.00
#
_symmetry.space_group_name_H-M   'P 1'
#
loop_
_entity.id
_entity.type
_entity.pdbx_description
1 polymer ?
#
loop_
_entity_poly.entity_id
_entity_poly.type
_entity_poly.pdbx_seq_one_letter_code
_entity_poly.pdbx_strand_id
1 'polypeptide(L)'
;MTAKISYDSVEVGTEVPVREFRVNRADLVRYAGASGDFNPIHWNEKFAKEVGLPDVIAHGAYTMAEAARVVTEWAGDPGALVEYGVRFTRPVVVPNDDKGAVIEIGAKVAAKLDDEARTVRLDITATSAGQKVLGRARAVVRLV
;
A
#
# COMPACT_ATOMS: atom_id res chain seq x y z
N MET A 1 0.59 7.08 19.78
CA MET A 1 -0.39 7.77 18.91
C MET A 1 0.37 8.87 18.19
N THR A 2 0.44 8.82 16.87
CA THR A 2 1.03 9.90 16.05
C THR A 2 0.15 11.16 16.20
N ALA A 3 0.72 12.35 16.03
CA ALA A 3 -0.05 13.58 16.04
C ALA A 3 -1.13 13.53 14.93
N LYS A 4 -2.39 13.84 15.27
CA LYS A 4 -3.47 13.90 14.29
C LYS A 4 -3.29 15.14 13.41
N ILE A 5 -3.52 14.99 12.11
CA ILE A 5 -3.38 16.08 11.14
C ILE A 5 -4.63 16.94 11.12
N SER A 6 -4.45 18.26 11.18
CA SER A 6 -5.56 19.20 11.10
C SER A 6 -6.04 19.39 9.65
N TYR A 7 -7.35 19.41 9.44
CA TYR A 7 -7.98 19.69 8.15
C TYR A 7 -7.57 21.05 7.57
N ASP A 8 -7.37 22.04 8.43
CA ASP A 8 -7.03 23.40 8.03
C ASP A 8 -5.54 23.55 7.69
N SER A 9 -4.70 22.60 8.15
CA SER A 9 -3.27 22.56 7.84
C SER A 9 -2.94 21.87 6.51
N VAL A 10 -3.94 21.38 5.78
CA VAL A 10 -3.73 20.69 4.50
C VAL A 10 -4.47 21.36 3.35
N GLU A 11 -3.80 21.38 2.21
CA GLU A 11 -4.31 21.86 0.93
C GLU A 11 -4.18 20.79 -0.16
N VAL A 12 -4.90 20.96 -1.28
CA VAL A 12 -4.72 20.10 -2.45
C VAL A 12 -3.27 20.21 -2.93
N GLY A 13 -2.61 19.06 -3.08
CA GLY A 13 -1.19 18.97 -3.38
C GLY A 13 -0.30 18.64 -2.19
N THR A 14 -0.81 18.73 -0.94
CA THR A 14 -0.06 18.33 0.26
C THR A 14 0.43 16.90 0.12
N GLU A 15 1.75 16.70 0.24
CA GLU A 15 2.39 15.40 0.10
C GLU A 15 2.41 14.63 1.43
N VAL A 16 2.12 13.33 1.34
CA VAL A 16 2.39 12.37 2.41
C VAL A 16 3.79 11.81 2.19
N PRO A 17 4.70 11.86 3.18
CA PRO A 17 6.06 11.38 3.03
C PRO A 17 6.13 9.96 2.48
N VAL A 18 7.01 9.75 1.50
CA VAL A 18 7.25 8.42 0.92
C VAL A 18 7.84 7.50 1.98
N ARG A 19 7.35 6.25 2.00
CA ARG A 19 7.81 5.19 2.89
C ARG A 19 8.22 3.98 2.08
N GLU A 20 9.35 3.39 2.46
CA GLU A 20 9.83 2.14 1.88
C GLU A 20 9.50 0.96 2.80
N PHE A 21 8.97 -0.11 2.20
CA PHE A 21 8.70 -1.37 2.86
C PHE A 21 9.47 -2.48 2.16
N ARG A 22 10.37 -3.13 2.91
CA ARG A 22 11.08 -4.31 2.42
C ARG A 22 10.23 -5.55 2.65
N VAL A 23 10.13 -6.39 1.63
CA VAL A 23 9.42 -7.67 1.67
C VAL A 23 10.31 -8.77 1.13
N ASN A 24 10.48 -9.85 1.89
CA ASN A 24 11.22 -11.04 1.47
C ASN A 24 10.31 -12.29 1.46
N ARG A 25 10.87 -13.44 1.06
CA ARG A 25 10.16 -14.72 1.00
C ARG A 25 9.55 -15.15 2.34
N ALA A 26 10.25 -14.92 3.45
CA ALA A 26 9.75 -15.28 4.77
C ALA A 26 8.52 -14.43 5.15
N ASP A 27 8.50 -13.15 4.76
CA ASP A 27 7.35 -12.28 4.99
C ASP A 27 6.12 -12.76 4.21
N LEU A 28 6.29 -13.24 2.96
CA LEU A 28 5.18 -13.79 2.19
C LEU A 28 4.62 -15.09 2.77
N VAL A 29 5.49 -15.97 3.29
CA VAL A 29 5.05 -17.18 3.99
C VAL A 29 4.29 -16.83 5.28
N ARG A 30 4.78 -15.86 6.05
CA ARG A 30 4.09 -15.37 7.26
C ARG A 30 2.74 -14.75 6.89
N TYR A 31 2.69 -13.96 5.82
CA TYR A 31 1.46 -13.32 5.37
C TYR A 31 0.44 -14.33 4.86
N ALA A 32 0.86 -15.39 4.16
CA ALA A 32 -0.02 -16.50 3.79
C ALA A 32 -0.65 -17.14 5.03
N GLY A 33 0.15 -17.38 6.09
CA GLY A 33 -0.34 -17.86 7.38
C GLY A 33 -1.33 -16.91 8.06
N ALA A 34 -1.06 -15.60 8.03
CA ALA A 34 -1.91 -14.59 8.68
C ALA A 34 -3.21 -14.32 7.91
N SER A 35 -3.17 -14.31 6.58
CA SER A 35 -4.31 -14.01 5.71
C SER A 35 -5.18 -15.23 5.40
N GLY A 36 -4.61 -16.44 5.49
CA GLY A 36 -5.22 -17.66 4.98
C GLY A 36 -5.11 -17.83 3.46
N ASP A 37 -4.47 -16.89 2.76
CA ASP A 37 -4.20 -17.00 1.32
C ASP A 37 -2.90 -17.77 1.05
N PHE A 38 -3.06 -19.07 0.82
CA PHE A 38 -1.99 -20.00 0.51
C PHE A 38 -1.78 -20.23 -0.99
N ASN A 39 -2.26 -19.35 -1.87
CA ASN A 39 -2.02 -19.49 -3.31
C ASN A 39 -0.51 -19.65 -3.60
N PRO A 40 -0.07 -20.76 -4.26
CA PRO A 40 1.35 -21.07 -4.40
C PRO A 40 2.18 -20.03 -5.17
N ILE A 41 1.55 -19.14 -5.95
CA ILE A 41 2.27 -18.04 -6.62
C ILE A 41 2.98 -17.09 -5.64
N HIS A 42 2.62 -17.12 -4.36
CA HIS A 42 3.17 -16.26 -3.31
C HIS A 42 4.32 -16.88 -2.52
N TRP A 43 4.67 -18.15 -2.74
CA TRP A 43 5.73 -18.81 -1.96
C TRP A 43 6.44 -19.96 -2.68
N ASN A 44 5.86 -20.49 -3.76
CA ASN A 44 6.45 -21.57 -4.57
C ASN A 44 6.94 -21.02 -5.91
N GLU A 45 8.25 -20.85 -6.04
CA GLU A 45 8.88 -20.30 -7.24
C GLU A 45 8.67 -21.15 -8.49
N LYS A 46 8.73 -22.48 -8.35
CA LYS A 46 8.50 -23.39 -9.49
C LYS A 46 7.09 -23.17 -10.04
N PHE A 47 6.10 -23.16 -9.16
CA PHE A 47 4.70 -22.96 -9.55
C PHE A 47 4.48 -21.56 -10.12
N ALA A 48 5.03 -20.51 -9.51
CA ALA A 48 4.93 -19.15 -10.03
C ALA A 48 5.47 -19.03 -11.46
N LYS A 49 6.63 -19.62 -11.73
CA LYS A 49 7.22 -19.67 -13.08
C LYS A 49 6.40 -20.52 -14.06
N GLU A 50 5.85 -21.64 -13.60
CA GLU A 50 4.98 -22.51 -14.41
C GLU A 50 3.73 -21.77 -14.92
N VAL A 51 3.16 -20.88 -14.10
CA VAL A 51 2.01 -20.04 -14.49
C VAL A 51 2.40 -18.73 -15.20
N GLY A 52 3.68 -18.57 -15.58
CA GLY A 52 4.17 -17.47 -16.40
C GLY A 52 4.62 -16.22 -15.64
N LEU A 53 4.75 -16.28 -14.31
CA LEU A 53 5.35 -15.19 -13.54
C LEU A 53 6.88 -15.25 -13.62
N PRO A 54 7.60 -14.12 -13.52
CA PRO A 54 9.06 -14.12 -13.52
C PRO A 54 9.65 -14.79 -12.27
N ASP A 55 8.94 -14.69 -11.14
CA ASP A 55 9.28 -15.29 -9.87
C ASP A 55 8.04 -15.26 -8.94
N VAL A 56 8.20 -15.69 -7.68
CA VAL A 56 7.22 -15.44 -6.60
C VAL A 56 6.86 -13.97 -6.52
N ILE A 57 5.57 -13.69 -6.32
CA ILE A 57 5.05 -12.33 -6.19
C ILE A 57 4.41 -12.10 -4.83
N ALA A 58 4.49 -10.89 -4.29
CA ALA A 58 3.78 -10.53 -3.07
C ALA A 58 2.25 -10.60 -3.29
N HIS A 59 1.52 -10.93 -2.23
CA HIS A 59 0.05 -10.83 -2.24
C HIS A 59 -0.37 -9.38 -2.57
N GLY A 60 -1.40 -9.22 -3.40
CA GLY A 60 -1.96 -7.88 -3.65
C GLY A 60 -2.41 -7.22 -2.35
N ALA A 61 -3.07 -7.99 -1.48
CA ALA A 61 -3.53 -7.54 -0.17
C ALA A 61 -2.37 -7.11 0.77
N TYR A 62 -1.17 -7.70 0.65
CA TYR A 62 0.01 -7.25 1.38
C TYR A 62 0.42 -5.83 0.97
N THR A 63 0.54 -5.59 -0.35
CA THR A 63 0.88 -4.26 -0.89
C THR A 63 -0.21 -3.22 -0.56
N MET A 64 -1.47 -3.64 -0.61
CA MET A 64 -2.61 -2.82 -0.19
C MET A 64 -2.57 -2.47 1.30
N ALA A 65 -2.18 -3.39 2.17
CA ALA A 65 -2.08 -3.16 3.60
C ALA A 65 -0.99 -2.13 3.94
N GLU A 66 0.19 -2.22 3.30
CA GLU A 66 1.25 -1.22 3.48
C GLU A 66 0.82 0.17 3.01
N ALA A 67 0.02 0.25 1.93
CA ALA A 67 -0.54 1.53 1.48
C ALA A 67 -1.56 2.12 2.46
N ALA A 68 -2.42 1.28 3.04
CA ALA A 68 -3.33 1.72 4.10
C ALA A 68 -2.58 2.20 5.34
N ARG A 69 -1.48 1.52 5.68
CA ARG A 69 -0.61 1.89 6.79
C ARG A 69 -0.02 3.29 6.62
N VAL A 70 0.51 3.63 5.43
CA VAL A 70 1.03 4.98 5.16
C VAL A 70 -0.05 6.04 5.37
N VAL A 71 -1.26 5.80 4.84
CA VAL A 71 -2.38 6.74 4.97
C VAL A 71 -2.82 6.92 6.42
N THR A 72 -2.98 5.81 7.16
CA THR A 72 -3.48 5.83 8.54
C THR A 72 -2.45 6.36 9.53
N GLU A 73 -1.17 6.05 9.34
CA GLU A 73 -0.07 6.63 10.13
C GLU A 73 0.04 8.14 9.88
N TRP A 74 -0.13 8.59 8.63
CA TRP A 74 -0.16 10.02 8.29
C TRP A 74 -1.34 10.74 8.94
N ALA A 75 -2.56 10.19 8.85
CA ALA A 75 -3.74 10.78 9.48
C ALA A 75 -3.65 10.81 11.02
N GLY A 76 -2.79 9.96 11.60
CA GLY A 76 -2.59 9.83 13.05
C GLY A 76 -3.70 9.06 13.77
N ASP A 77 -4.65 8.50 13.04
CA ASP A 77 -5.79 7.75 13.55
C ASP A 77 -6.29 6.74 12.50
N PRO A 78 -6.18 5.42 12.73
CA PRO A 78 -6.73 4.43 11.81
C PRO A 78 -8.26 4.56 11.61
N GLY A 79 -8.98 5.06 12.62
CA GLY A 79 -10.43 5.31 12.54
C GLY A 79 -10.80 6.50 11.65
N ALA A 80 -9.82 7.29 11.21
CA ALA A 80 -10.04 8.36 10.24
C ALA A 80 -10.28 7.84 8.82
N LEU A 81 -9.89 6.60 8.50
CA LEU A 81 -10.05 6.03 7.16
C LEU A 81 -11.53 5.71 6.88
N VAL A 82 -12.14 6.49 6.00
CA VAL A 82 -13.58 6.39 5.66
C VAL A 82 -13.80 5.47 4.47
N GLU A 83 -12.96 5.61 3.45
CA GLU A 83 -13.02 4.80 2.23
C GLU A 83 -11.60 4.43 1.81
N TYR A 84 -11.41 3.20 1.31
CA TYR A 84 -10.14 2.77 0.78
C TYR A 84 -10.34 1.79 -0.38
N GLY A 85 -9.69 2.08 -1.51
CA GLY A 85 -9.79 1.25 -2.70
C GLY A 85 -8.51 1.30 -3.51
N VAL A 86 -8.09 0.13 -4.01
CA VAL A 86 -6.92 -0.01 -4.88
C VAL A 86 -7.25 -0.86 -6.09
N ARG A 87 -6.53 -0.63 -7.18
CA ARG A 87 -6.52 -1.53 -8.34
C ARG A 87 -5.13 -2.11 -8.51
N PHE A 88 -4.98 -3.43 -8.43
CA PHE A 88 -3.72 -4.09 -8.74
C PHE A 88 -3.45 -4.02 -10.25
N THR A 89 -2.25 -3.56 -10.64
CA THR A 89 -1.91 -3.36 -12.05
C THR A 89 -0.66 -4.10 -12.49
N ARG A 90 0.30 -4.31 -11.58
CA ARG A 90 1.49 -5.13 -11.80
C ARG A 90 1.83 -5.88 -10.52
N PRO A 91 2.43 -7.08 -10.62
CA PRO A 91 2.91 -7.79 -9.45
C PRO A 91 4.13 -7.10 -8.84
N VAL A 92 4.28 -7.25 -7.52
CA VAL A 92 5.56 -7.02 -6.83
C VAL A 92 6.31 -8.34 -6.85
N VAL A 93 7.35 -8.45 -7.68
CA VAL A 93 8.19 -9.65 -7.77
C VAL A 93 9.13 -9.67 -6.57
N VAL A 94 9.21 -10.79 -5.86
CA VAL A 94 10.04 -10.94 -4.66
C VAL A 94 11.07 -12.05 -4.89
N PRO A 95 12.31 -11.72 -5.30
CA PRO A 95 13.37 -12.70 -5.50
C PRO A 95 13.77 -13.42 -4.21
N ASN A 96 14.40 -14.60 -4.36
CA ASN A 96 15.00 -15.34 -3.25
C ASN A 96 16.52 -15.07 -3.16
N ASP A 97 16.89 -13.81 -2.92
CA ASP A 97 18.28 -13.32 -2.97
C ASP A 97 18.73 -12.61 -1.68
N ASP A 98 18.11 -12.96 -0.54
CA ASP A 98 18.22 -12.31 0.78
C ASP A 98 17.77 -10.83 0.84
N LYS A 99 17.61 -10.16 -0.29
CA LYS A 99 17.16 -8.75 -0.38
C LYS A 99 15.65 -8.65 -0.55
N GLY A 100 15.06 -9.53 -1.37
CA GLY A 100 13.65 -9.49 -1.70
C GLY A 100 13.30 -8.26 -2.55
N ALA A 101 12.19 -7.60 -2.24
CA ALA A 101 11.72 -6.42 -2.95
C ALA A 101 11.52 -5.22 -2.01
N VAL A 102 11.51 -4.03 -2.60
CA VAL A 102 11.16 -2.78 -1.93
C VAL A 102 9.89 -2.24 -2.56
N ILE A 103 8.90 -1.93 -1.72
CA ILE A 103 7.68 -1.24 -2.10
C ILE A 103 7.78 0.19 -1.57
N GLU A 104 7.82 1.16 -2.47
CA GLU A 104 7.82 2.58 -2.13
C GLU A 104 6.39 3.09 -2.22
N ILE A 105 5.90 3.70 -1.15
CA ILE A 105 4.52 4.18 -1.06
C ILE A 105 4.53 5.65 -0.70
N GLY A 106 3.85 6.44 -1.52
CA GLY A 106 3.56 7.85 -1.28
C GLY A 106 2.08 8.13 -1.46
N ALA A 107 1.64 9.30 -1.03
CA ALA A 107 0.29 9.78 -1.32
C ALA A 107 0.28 11.30 -1.37
N LYS A 108 -0.79 11.87 -1.92
CA LYS A 108 -1.02 13.31 -1.88
C LYS A 108 -2.49 13.63 -1.71
N VAL A 109 -2.79 14.74 -1.06
CA VAL A 109 -4.15 15.29 -1.00
C VAL A 109 -4.57 15.68 -2.41
N ALA A 110 -5.49 14.92 -2.99
CA ALA A 110 -5.98 15.11 -4.35
C ALA A 110 -7.25 15.96 -4.40
N ALA A 111 -8.00 16.03 -3.30
CA ALA A 111 -9.18 16.88 -3.15
C ALA A 111 -9.53 17.07 -1.67
N LYS A 112 -10.05 18.26 -1.32
CA LYS A 112 -10.87 18.47 -0.13
C LYS A 112 -12.32 18.20 -0.51
N LEU A 113 -12.98 17.26 0.17
CA LEU A 113 -14.28 16.74 -0.26
C LEU A 113 -15.44 17.42 0.47
N ASP A 114 -15.28 17.65 1.78
CA ASP A 114 -16.32 18.19 2.65
C ASP A 114 -15.65 18.90 3.84
N ASP A 115 -15.89 20.21 3.95
CA ASP A 115 -15.34 21.05 5.02
C ASP A 115 -16.01 20.80 6.37
N GLU A 116 -17.31 20.50 6.39
CA GLU A 116 -18.06 20.22 7.62
C GLU A 116 -17.69 18.84 8.17
N ALA A 117 -17.64 17.82 7.31
CA ALA A 117 -17.23 16.47 7.67
C ALA A 117 -15.70 16.31 7.78
N ARG A 118 -14.93 17.35 7.43
CA ARG A 118 -13.46 17.41 7.44
C ARG A 118 -12.80 16.27 6.66
N THR A 119 -13.32 15.96 5.47
CA THR A 119 -12.84 14.83 4.67
C THR A 119 -11.96 15.27 3.50
N VAL A 120 -10.88 14.54 3.29
CA VAL A 120 -9.98 14.71 2.14
C VAL A 120 -9.78 13.39 1.41
N ARG A 121 -9.61 13.47 0.09
CA ARG A 121 -9.21 12.32 -0.74
C ARG A 121 -7.70 12.34 -0.95
N LEU A 122 -7.07 11.21 -0.68
CA LEU A 122 -5.68 10.94 -1.04
C LEU A 122 -5.62 10.11 -2.32
N ASP A 123 -4.80 10.53 -3.28
CA ASP A 123 -4.36 9.65 -4.38
C ASP A 123 -3.02 9.01 -3.94
N ILE A 124 -2.96 7.69 -3.98
CA ILE A 124 -1.84 6.88 -3.47
C ILE A 124 -0.99 6.38 -4.66
N THR A 125 0.32 6.42 -4.50
CA THR A 125 1.27 5.80 -5.42
C THR A 125 2.01 4.68 -4.72
N ALA A 126 2.12 3.53 -5.37
CA ALA A 126 2.96 2.43 -4.93
C ALA A 126 3.82 1.95 -6.10
N THR A 127 5.14 1.93 -5.90
CA THR A 127 6.12 1.46 -6.87
C THR A 127 6.97 0.33 -6.30
N SER A 128 7.44 -0.55 -7.17
CA SER A 128 8.46 -1.55 -6.86
C SER A 128 9.38 -1.67 -8.07
N ALA A 129 10.70 -1.63 -7.84
CA ALA A 129 11.71 -1.62 -8.92
C ALA A 129 11.40 -0.57 -10.02
N GLY A 130 11.00 0.64 -9.62
CA GLY A 130 10.64 1.73 -10.53
C GLY A 130 9.33 1.54 -11.32
N GLN A 131 8.57 0.47 -11.06
CA GLN A 131 7.30 0.19 -11.75
C GLN A 131 6.11 0.45 -10.83
N LYS A 132 5.09 1.14 -11.35
CA LYS A 132 3.82 1.33 -10.63
C LYS A 132 3.06 0.00 -10.52
N VAL A 133 2.80 -0.43 -9.28
CA VAL A 133 2.15 -1.72 -8.96
C VAL A 133 0.67 -1.56 -8.63
N LEU A 134 0.30 -0.44 -8.01
CA LEU A 134 -1.11 -0.06 -7.79
C LEU A 134 -1.54 1.03 -8.76
N GLY A 135 -2.67 0.83 -9.43
CA GLY A 135 -3.31 1.75 -10.38
C GLY A 135 -4.10 2.86 -9.68
N ARG A 136 -5.44 2.84 -9.86
CA ARG A 136 -6.37 3.75 -9.17
C ARG A 136 -6.40 3.37 -7.68
N ALA A 137 -5.47 3.90 -6.90
CA ALA A 137 -5.36 3.70 -5.45
C ALA A 137 -5.71 5.00 -4.73
N ARG A 138 -6.73 4.95 -3.88
CA ARG A 138 -7.33 6.11 -3.23
C ARG A 138 -7.77 5.78 -1.82
N ALA A 139 -7.66 6.77 -0.95
CA ALA A 139 -8.27 6.76 0.37
C ALA A 139 -9.06 8.04 0.59
N VAL A 140 -10.14 7.97 1.35
CA VAL A 140 -10.80 9.12 1.95
C VAL A 140 -10.54 9.07 3.44
N VAL A 141 -10.02 10.16 4.00
CA VAL A 141 -9.75 10.27 5.44
C VAL A 141 -10.46 11.48 6.03
N ARG A 142 -10.92 11.32 7.27
CA ARG A 142 -11.47 12.40 8.11
C ARG A 142 -10.36 12.96 9.00
N LEU A 143 -10.03 14.23 8.82
CA LEU A 143 -9.00 14.92 9.60
C LEU A 143 -9.61 15.65 10.81
N VAL A 144 -8.75 16.06 11.74
CA VAL A 144 -9.18 16.80 12.94
C VAL A 144 -9.34 18.28 12.71
#